data_AF-A0A0E3RAQ8-F1
#
_entry.id   AF-A0A0E3RAQ8-F1
#
_cell.length_a   1.000
_cell.length_b   1.000
_cell.length_c   1.000
_cell.angle_alpha   90.00
_cell.angle_beta   90.00
_cell.angle_gamma   90.00
#
_symmetry.space_group_name_H-M   'P 1'
#
loop_
_entity.id
_entity.type
_entity.pdbx_description
1 polymer ?
#
loop_
_entity_poly.entity_id
_entity_poly.type
_entity_poly.pdbx_seq_one_letter_code
_entity_poly.pdbx_strand_id
1 'polypeptide(L)'
;MLKREIAKRVFAKEFEACRELDKSERPASETADSKSPNLLISPLGLILNRVFAVGVLTELDSIGLQNEMWKARIVDPTGAFTVYAGQFQPDASIFFSTVQVPAFIALTGKARIYEPEPGSVFVSIRAEEANVVDEEIRNRWVVDTAEQTTDRLEAFSDALASGYRGEILGEYLLERGISEELAEGISIALERERAPQEFAKQLKASIREGLKSLNLESEDNEEAKADQKEFVLELLREMGGGKGIDYSAFVDAAVSRGIPEELVEEVVRSLLAGGQCYEPKIGIIRLVG
;
A
#
# COMPACT_ATOMS: atom_id res chain seq x y z
N MET A 1 -8.38 23.13 20.05
CA MET A 1 -8.77 22.32 18.88
C MET A 1 -7.72 21.24 18.72
N LEU A 2 -8.06 19.95 18.90
CA LEU A 2 -7.10 18.86 18.75
C LEU A 2 -6.52 18.93 17.33
N LYS A 3 -5.20 19.14 17.23
CA LYS A 3 -4.48 19.20 15.96
C LYS A 3 -4.67 17.83 15.28
N ARG A 4 -5.28 17.81 14.09
CA ARG A 4 -5.46 16.56 13.33
C ARG A 4 -4.06 16.01 13.02
N GLU A 5 -3.81 14.75 13.37
CA GLU A 5 -2.55 14.09 13.02
C GLU A 5 -2.42 13.99 11.50
N ILE A 6 -1.18 14.17 11.03
CA ILE A 6 -0.83 14.14 9.62
C ILE A 6 -1.00 12.70 9.13
N ALA A 7 -1.67 12.54 7.98
CA ALA A 7 -1.80 11.23 7.36
C ALA A 7 -0.42 10.79 6.84
N LYS A 8 0.09 9.68 7.38
CA LYS A 8 1.40 9.12 6.99
C LYS A 8 1.26 8.30 5.72
N ARG A 9 2.26 8.36 4.84
CA ARG A 9 2.38 7.44 3.70
C ARG A 9 3.08 6.17 4.17
N VAL A 10 2.49 5.03 3.83
CA VAL A 10 2.99 3.72 4.21
C VAL A 10 2.55 2.72 3.16
N PHE A 11 3.43 1.80 2.79
CA PHE A 11 3.10 0.72 1.86
C PHE A 11 2.24 -0.35 2.55
N ALA A 12 1.39 -1.04 1.79
CA ALA A 12 0.45 -2.04 2.31
C ALA A 12 1.15 -3.13 3.12
N LYS A 13 2.32 -3.60 2.66
CA LYS A 13 3.12 -4.59 3.37
C LYS A 13 3.63 -4.11 4.73
N GLU A 14 4.02 -2.84 4.82
CA GLU A 14 4.43 -2.24 6.10
C GLU A 14 3.22 -2.02 7.01
N PHE A 15 2.11 -1.57 6.44
CA PHE A 15 0.87 -1.30 7.17
C PHE A 15 0.24 -2.57 7.77
N GLU A 16 0.20 -3.67 7.02
CA GLU A 16 -0.33 -4.96 7.49
C GLU A 16 0.50 -5.53 8.67
N ALA A 17 1.78 -5.19 8.72
CA ALA A 17 2.68 -5.59 9.80
C ALA A 17 2.59 -4.69 11.04
N CYS A 18 1.78 -3.61 11.02
CA CYS A 18 1.61 -2.73 12.16
C CYS A 18 0.98 -3.46 13.36
N ARG A 19 1.34 -3.01 14.56
CA ARG A 19 0.79 -3.49 15.84
C ARG A 19 0.28 -2.33 16.67
N GLU A 20 -0.56 -2.63 17.66
CA GLU A 20 -1.05 -1.61 18.59
C GLU A 20 0.14 -1.04 19.38
N LEU A 21 0.14 0.27 19.58
CA LEU A 21 1.12 0.96 20.39
C LEU A 21 0.46 1.40 21.69
N ASP A 22 0.78 0.71 22.79
CA ASP A 22 0.27 1.11 24.10
C ASP A 22 0.95 2.40 24.56
N LYS A 23 0.18 3.23 25.26
CA LYS A 23 0.67 4.52 25.75
C LYS A 23 1.83 4.35 26.74
N SER A 24 1.79 3.31 27.56
CA SER A 24 2.84 3.01 28.55
C SER A 24 4.21 2.74 27.93
N GLU A 25 4.27 2.40 26.65
CA GLU A 25 5.53 2.14 25.94
C GLU A 25 6.15 3.42 25.36
N ARG A 26 5.45 4.56 25.47
CA ARG A 26 5.94 5.87 25.02
C ARG A 26 6.53 6.67 26.17
N PRO A 27 7.85 6.88 26.24
CA PRO A 27 8.48 7.67 27.30
C PRO A 27 7.96 9.11 27.36
N ALA A 28 7.60 9.69 26.21
CA ALA A 28 7.09 11.06 26.10
C ALA A 28 5.62 11.24 26.52
N SER A 29 4.93 10.17 26.97
CA SER A 29 3.48 10.18 27.17
C SER A 29 3.00 10.45 28.60
N GLU A 30 3.90 10.77 29.54
CA GLU A 30 3.59 10.93 30.99
C GLU A 30 2.46 11.95 31.30
N THR A 31 2.03 12.79 30.34
CA THR A 31 0.96 13.77 30.52
C THR A 31 -0.24 13.61 29.57
N ALA A 32 -0.45 12.44 28.95
CA ALA A 32 -1.51 12.27 27.96
C ALA A 32 -2.89 11.95 28.60
N ASP A 33 -3.79 12.93 28.51
CA ASP A 33 -5.21 12.86 28.89
C ASP A 33 -5.92 11.61 28.32
N SER A 34 -6.98 11.12 28.98
CA SER A 34 -7.71 9.86 28.66
C SER A 34 -8.32 9.77 27.25
N LYS A 35 -8.19 10.82 26.43
CA LYS A 35 -8.66 10.96 25.04
C LYS A 35 -7.56 10.82 23.98
N SER A 36 -6.38 10.30 24.32
CA SER A 36 -5.32 10.09 23.33
C SER A 36 -5.70 9.01 22.31
N PRO A 37 -5.40 9.22 21.02
CA PRO A 37 -5.82 8.34 19.93
C PRO A 37 -5.19 6.94 20.02
N ASN A 38 -5.84 5.95 19.39
CA ASN A 38 -5.23 4.64 19.19
C ASN A 38 -4.12 4.79 18.14
N LEU A 39 -2.89 4.59 18.56
CA LEU A 39 -1.72 4.62 17.71
C LEU A 39 -1.34 3.19 17.32
N LEU A 40 -0.90 3.05 16.08
CA LEU A 40 -0.21 1.86 15.61
C LEU A 40 1.26 2.18 15.41
N ILE A 41 2.08 1.14 15.45
CA ILE A 41 3.50 1.22 15.14
C ILE A 41 3.87 0.16 14.10
N SER A 42 4.61 0.57 13.07
CA SER A 42 5.16 -0.36 12.08
C SER A 42 6.41 -1.07 12.59
N PRO A 43 6.83 -2.19 11.97
CA PRO A 43 8.09 -2.85 12.35
C PRO A 43 9.35 -1.99 12.15
N LEU A 44 9.27 -0.91 11.36
CA LEU A 44 10.36 0.06 11.19
C LEU A 44 10.29 1.23 12.20
N GLY A 45 9.34 1.20 13.13
CA GLY A 45 9.15 2.27 14.11
C GLY A 45 8.30 3.44 13.62
N LEU A 46 7.59 3.32 12.50
CA LEU A 46 6.66 4.38 12.08
C LEU A 46 5.44 4.37 12.99
N ILE A 47 5.28 5.40 13.81
CA ILE A 47 4.09 5.64 14.62
C ILE A 47 3.03 6.33 13.76
N LEU A 48 1.81 5.79 13.73
CA LEU A 48 0.72 6.30 12.90
C LEU A 48 -0.67 6.07 13.51
N ASN A 49 -1.59 6.97 13.18
CA ASN A 49 -3.03 6.86 13.44
C ASN A 49 -3.83 7.00 12.15
N ARG A 50 -3.31 7.82 11.24
CA ARG A 50 -3.97 8.21 10.00
C ARG A 50 -3.02 7.94 8.84
N VAL A 51 -3.55 7.38 7.78
CA VAL A 51 -2.79 6.99 6.59
C VAL A 51 -3.32 7.67 5.35
N PHE A 52 -2.42 7.98 4.43
CA PHE A 52 -2.72 8.41 3.08
C PHE A 52 -2.14 7.38 2.11
N ALA A 53 -3.02 6.66 1.42
CA ALA A 53 -2.68 5.58 0.50
C ALA A 53 -3.26 5.86 -0.89
N VAL A 54 -2.51 5.50 -1.93
CA VAL A 54 -2.99 5.54 -3.31
C VAL A 54 -2.72 4.18 -3.94
N GLY A 55 -3.72 3.64 -4.62
CA GLY A 55 -3.61 2.32 -5.23
C GLY A 55 -4.82 1.98 -6.09
N VAL A 56 -4.89 0.72 -6.50
CA VAL A 56 -5.97 0.20 -7.34
C VAL A 56 -7.06 -0.38 -6.45
N LEU A 57 -8.28 0.15 -6.54
CA LEU A 57 -9.45 -0.49 -5.96
C LEU A 57 -9.79 -1.74 -6.78
N THR A 58 -9.56 -2.94 -6.24
CA THR A 58 -9.74 -4.21 -6.96
C THR A 58 -10.99 -4.99 -6.53
N GLU A 59 -11.44 -4.78 -5.29
CA GLU A 59 -12.62 -5.44 -4.72
C GLU A 59 -13.42 -4.43 -3.92
N LEU A 60 -14.74 -4.52 -4.02
CA LEU A 60 -15.68 -3.69 -3.28
C LEU A 60 -16.97 -4.46 -2.97
N ASP A 61 -17.17 -4.75 -1.70
CA ASP A 61 -18.32 -5.48 -1.19
C ASP A 61 -19.15 -4.63 -0.25
N SER A 62 -20.48 -4.69 -0.39
CA SER A 62 -21.40 -4.20 0.63
C SER A 62 -21.67 -5.31 1.65
N ILE A 63 -21.16 -5.12 2.86
CA ILE A 63 -21.33 -6.02 3.99
C ILE A 63 -22.28 -5.39 5.02
N GLY A 64 -23.27 -6.14 5.46
CA GLY A 64 -24.24 -5.69 6.48
C GLY A 64 -25.68 -5.74 6.00
N LEU A 65 -26.50 -6.51 6.73
CA LEU A 65 -27.93 -6.70 6.40
C LEU A 65 -28.83 -5.53 6.83
N GLN A 66 -28.35 -4.66 7.74
CA GLN A 66 -29.13 -3.53 8.28
C GLN A 66 -28.40 -2.19 8.26
N ASN A 67 -27.06 -2.17 8.30
CA ASN A 67 -26.26 -0.96 8.10
C ASN A 67 -25.34 -1.22 6.91
N GLU A 68 -25.45 -0.40 5.86
CA GLU A 68 -24.53 -0.45 4.73
C GLU A 68 -23.11 -0.15 5.24
N MET A 69 -22.24 -1.13 5.14
CA MET A 69 -20.82 -0.99 5.38
C MET A 69 -20.08 -1.52 4.16
N TRP A 70 -19.22 -0.69 3.60
CA TRP A 70 -18.37 -1.07 2.49
C TRP A 70 -17.09 -1.71 3.00
N LYS A 71 -16.71 -2.83 2.39
CA LYS A 71 -15.40 -3.43 2.50
C LYS A 71 -14.71 -3.31 1.15
N ALA A 72 -13.61 -2.58 1.12
CA ALA A 72 -12.83 -2.33 -0.08
C ALA A 72 -11.42 -2.93 0.04
N ARG A 73 -10.88 -3.38 -1.08
CA ARG A 73 -9.47 -3.81 -1.20
C ARG A 73 -8.74 -2.87 -2.14
N ILE A 74 -7.71 -2.20 -1.61
CA ILE A 74 -6.87 -1.27 -2.38
C ILE A 74 -5.48 -1.88 -2.50
N VAL A 75 -5.02 -2.14 -3.71
CA VAL A 75 -3.74 -2.78 -3.99
C VAL A 75 -2.68 -1.73 -4.30
N ASP A 76 -1.53 -1.86 -3.67
CA ASP A 76 -0.30 -1.16 -4.03
C ASP A 76 0.78 -2.17 -4.46
N PRO A 77 1.96 -1.73 -4.94
CA PRO A 77 2.98 -2.66 -5.43
C PRO A 77 3.54 -3.65 -4.38
N THR A 78 3.25 -3.45 -3.10
CA THR A 78 3.76 -4.28 -2.00
C THR A 78 2.71 -5.21 -1.40
N GLY A 79 1.43 -4.99 -1.65
CA GLY A 79 0.34 -5.75 -1.06
C GLY A 79 -1.02 -5.07 -1.21
N ALA A 80 -1.92 -5.31 -0.26
CA ALA A 80 -3.26 -4.73 -0.29
C ALA A 80 -3.69 -4.18 1.07
N PHE A 81 -4.30 -3.00 1.06
CA PHE A 81 -5.01 -2.45 2.20
C PHE A 81 -6.43 -3.01 2.27
N THR A 82 -6.84 -3.43 3.46
CA THR A 82 -8.25 -3.69 3.77
C THR A 82 -8.87 -2.42 4.33
N VAL A 83 -9.96 -1.97 3.70
CA VAL A 83 -10.60 -0.69 4.00
C VAL A 83 -12.06 -0.90 4.35
N TYR A 84 -12.54 -0.20 5.37
CA TYR A 84 -13.94 -0.18 5.77
C TYR A 84 -14.50 1.25 5.78
N ALA A 85 -15.70 1.41 5.24
CA ALA A 85 -16.49 2.65 5.36
C ALA A 85 -17.91 2.29 5.81
N GLY A 86 -18.33 2.80 6.97
CA GLY A 86 -19.71 2.63 7.43
C GLY A 86 -20.54 3.90 7.26
N GLN A 87 -21.80 3.83 7.68
CA GLN A 87 -22.75 4.95 7.68
C GLN A 87 -22.26 6.24 8.40
N PHE A 88 -21.28 6.12 9.32
CA PHE A 88 -20.72 7.26 10.05
C PHE A 88 -19.57 7.95 9.29
N GLN A 89 -19.25 7.48 8.09
CA GLN A 89 -18.25 8.03 7.18
C GLN A 89 -18.96 8.39 5.87
N PRO A 90 -19.79 9.45 5.84
CA PRO A 90 -20.71 9.72 4.74
C PRO A 90 -19.96 9.92 3.41
N ASP A 91 -18.88 10.68 3.40
CA ASP A 91 -18.12 10.98 2.17
C ASP A 91 -17.53 9.72 1.55
N ALA A 92 -16.85 8.89 2.36
CA ALA A 92 -16.32 7.61 1.91
C ALA A 92 -17.41 6.62 1.48
N SER A 93 -18.54 6.57 2.20
CA SER A 93 -19.65 5.67 1.84
C SER A 93 -20.31 6.03 0.52
N ILE A 94 -20.50 7.33 0.26
CA ILE A 94 -21.02 7.86 -1.01
C ILE A 94 -20.02 7.57 -2.15
N PHE A 95 -18.73 7.76 -1.90
CA PHE A 95 -17.71 7.42 -2.88
C PHE A 95 -17.78 5.93 -3.26
N PHE A 96 -17.78 5.04 -2.27
CA PHE A 96 -17.82 3.60 -2.53
C PHE A 96 -19.13 3.12 -3.16
N SER A 97 -20.26 3.77 -2.91
CA SER A 97 -21.51 3.39 -3.58
C SER A 97 -21.57 3.76 -5.07
N THR A 98 -20.65 4.59 -5.56
CA THR A 98 -20.66 5.14 -6.92
C THR A 98 -19.45 4.77 -7.76
N VAL A 99 -18.30 4.49 -7.14
CA VAL A 99 -17.06 4.13 -7.84
C VAL A 99 -17.21 2.81 -8.59
N GLN A 100 -16.64 2.74 -9.79
CA GLN A 100 -16.57 1.51 -10.58
C GLN A 100 -15.25 0.80 -10.35
N VAL A 101 -15.32 -0.51 -10.13
CA VAL A 101 -14.13 -1.35 -9.98
C VAL A 101 -13.75 -1.96 -11.33
N PRO A 102 -12.47 -1.93 -11.73
CA PRO A 102 -11.33 -1.33 -11.00
C PRO A 102 -11.21 0.19 -11.22
N ALA A 103 -10.56 0.89 -10.30
CA ALA A 103 -10.19 2.30 -10.45
C ALA A 103 -8.94 2.64 -9.63
N PHE A 104 -8.12 3.59 -10.08
CA PHE A 104 -7.10 4.20 -9.24
C PHE A 104 -7.76 5.14 -8.25
N ILE A 105 -7.48 4.98 -6.95
CA ILE A 105 -8.07 5.80 -5.90
C ILE A 105 -7.02 6.28 -4.90
N ALA A 106 -7.19 7.51 -4.43
CA ALA A 106 -6.51 8.05 -3.27
C ALA A 106 -7.44 7.99 -2.06
N LEU A 107 -6.93 7.51 -0.93
CA LEU A 107 -7.68 7.30 0.31
C LEU A 107 -6.95 7.95 1.49
N THR A 108 -7.69 8.70 2.29
CA THR A 108 -7.29 9.05 3.66
C THR A 108 -8.18 8.34 4.66
N GLY A 109 -7.59 7.76 5.71
CA GLY A 109 -8.37 7.11 6.75
C GLY A 109 -7.60 6.83 8.02
N LYS A 110 -8.33 6.37 9.04
CA LYS A 110 -7.76 5.99 10.35
C LYS A 110 -7.36 4.53 10.36
N ALA A 111 -6.13 4.26 10.75
CA ALA A 111 -5.64 2.92 11.00
C ALA A 111 -6.38 2.31 12.21
N ARG A 112 -6.78 1.05 12.08
CA ARG A 112 -7.46 0.29 13.11
C ARG A 112 -6.93 -1.13 13.12
N ILE A 113 -6.75 -1.66 14.33
CA ILE A 113 -6.60 -3.09 14.53
C ILE A 113 -7.95 -3.65 14.98
N TYR A 114 -8.28 -4.81 14.44
CA TYR A 114 -9.43 -5.60 14.86
C TYR A 114 -8.99 -7.04 15.05
N GLU A 115 -9.39 -7.62 16.17
CA GLU A 115 -9.11 -9.00 16.55
C GLU A 115 -10.45 -9.72 16.77
N PRO A 116 -11.03 -10.38 15.75
CA PRO A 116 -12.28 -11.10 15.88
C PRO A 116 -12.15 -12.32 16.79
N GLU A 117 -11.01 -13.01 16.72
CA GLU A 117 -10.68 -14.20 17.51
C GLU A 117 -9.29 -14.05 18.13
N PRO A 118 -9.05 -14.62 19.32
CA PRO A 118 -7.73 -14.57 19.96
C PRO A 118 -6.62 -15.06 19.03
N GLY A 119 -5.66 -14.18 18.71
CA GLY A 119 -4.53 -14.46 17.82
C GLY A 119 -4.74 -14.07 16.35
N SER A 120 -5.92 -13.55 15.98
CA SER A 120 -6.23 -13.11 14.61
C SER A 120 -6.19 -11.58 14.49
N VAL A 121 -5.00 -11.00 14.51
CA VAL A 121 -4.84 -9.53 14.43
C VAL A 121 -4.91 -9.07 12.98
N PHE A 122 -5.94 -8.30 12.64
CA PHE A 122 -6.09 -7.68 11.32
C PHE A 122 -5.95 -6.16 11.40
N VAL A 123 -5.10 -5.59 10.54
CA VAL A 123 -4.97 -4.15 10.36
C VAL A 123 -5.88 -3.69 9.22
N SER A 124 -6.63 -2.62 9.44
CA SER A 124 -7.55 -2.06 8.45
C SER A 124 -7.56 -0.54 8.49
N ILE A 125 -8.03 0.07 7.40
CA ILE A 125 -8.25 1.51 7.32
C ILE A 125 -9.73 1.78 7.43
N ARG A 126 -10.14 2.57 8.42
CA ARG A 126 -11.46 3.20 8.42
C ARG A 126 -11.38 4.42 7.51
N ALA A 127 -11.96 4.33 6.33
CA ALA A 127 -11.96 5.38 5.32
C ALA A 127 -12.60 6.66 5.89
N GLU A 128 -11.97 7.81 5.66
CA GLU A 128 -12.59 9.10 5.94
C GLU A 128 -12.99 9.79 4.64
N GLU A 129 -12.10 9.75 3.64
CA GLU A 129 -12.29 10.39 2.35
C GLU A 129 -11.56 9.57 1.29
N ALA A 130 -12.19 9.41 0.11
CA ALA A 130 -11.61 8.73 -1.04
C ALA A 130 -12.00 9.46 -2.32
N ASN A 131 -11.09 9.47 -3.31
CA ASN A 131 -11.32 10.09 -4.61
C ASN A 131 -10.68 9.24 -5.71
N VAL A 132 -11.28 9.23 -6.91
CA VAL A 132 -10.64 8.65 -8.11
C VAL A 132 -9.47 9.54 -8.51
N VAL A 133 -8.36 8.91 -8.86
CA VAL A 133 -7.15 9.57 -9.37
C VAL A 133 -6.72 8.91 -10.66
N ASP A 134 -5.69 9.44 -11.31
CA ASP A 134 -5.07 8.83 -12.48
C ASP A 134 -3.82 8.03 -12.10
N GLU A 135 -3.25 7.38 -13.12
CA GLU A 135 -2.00 6.63 -13.00
C GLU A 135 -0.82 7.51 -12.58
N GLU A 136 -0.73 8.75 -13.05
CA GLU A 136 0.39 9.65 -12.73
C GLU A 136 0.43 9.97 -11.23
N ILE A 137 -0.71 10.30 -10.62
CA ILE A 137 -0.84 10.55 -9.19
C ILE A 137 -0.47 9.29 -8.39
N ARG A 138 -0.91 8.11 -8.86
CA ARG A 138 -0.56 6.83 -8.21
C ARG A 138 0.94 6.57 -8.30
N ASN A 139 1.56 6.75 -9.46
CA ASN A 139 3.00 6.55 -9.66
C ASN A 139 3.81 7.50 -8.80
N ARG A 140 3.40 8.78 -8.74
CA ARG A 140 4.01 9.78 -7.85
C ARG A 140 3.92 9.36 -6.39
N TRP A 141 2.76 8.90 -5.94
CA TRP A 141 2.60 8.43 -4.56
C TRP A 141 3.52 7.24 -4.24
N VAL A 142 3.70 6.30 -5.17
CA VAL A 142 4.62 5.17 -4.97
C VAL A 142 6.06 5.65 -4.82
N VAL A 143 6.52 6.58 -5.67
CA VAL A 143 7.88 7.15 -5.57
C VAL A 143 8.06 7.90 -4.24
N ASP A 144 7.17 8.83 -3.91
CA ASP A 144 7.24 9.61 -2.66
C ASP A 144 7.23 8.69 -1.41
N THR A 145 6.44 7.62 -1.47
CA THR A 145 6.35 6.63 -0.37
C THR A 145 7.59 5.77 -0.31
N ALA A 146 8.21 5.43 -1.45
CA ALA A 146 9.46 4.70 -1.50
C ALA A 146 10.63 5.50 -0.95
N GLU A 147 10.73 6.79 -1.25
CA GLU A 147 11.73 7.69 -0.68
C GLU A 147 11.59 7.74 0.85
N GLN A 148 10.40 8.07 1.36
CA GLN A 148 10.17 8.13 2.82
C GLN A 148 10.40 6.80 3.52
N THR A 149 10.04 5.69 2.89
CA THR A 149 10.28 4.35 3.46
C THR A 149 11.77 3.98 3.42
N THR A 150 12.51 4.43 2.41
CA THR A 150 13.95 4.22 2.31
C THR A 150 14.70 4.99 3.40
N ASP A 151 14.36 6.25 3.64
CA ASP A 151 14.94 7.04 4.74
C ASP A 151 14.71 6.35 6.10
N ARG A 152 13.49 5.82 6.32
CA ARG A 152 13.20 5.04 7.53
C ARG A 152 14.00 3.75 7.62
N LEU A 153 14.15 3.02 6.49
CA LEU A 153 14.94 1.79 6.44
C LEU A 153 16.42 2.05 6.75
N GLU A 154 16.98 3.17 6.29
CA GLU A 154 18.35 3.57 6.58
C GLU A 154 18.53 3.89 8.07
N ALA A 155 17.66 4.74 8.63
CA ALA A 155 17.68 5.05 10.07
C ALA A 155 17.54 3.78 10.94
N PHE A 156 16.63 2.88 10.56
CA PHE A 156 16.41 1.60 11.24
C PHE A 156 17.62 0.66 11.13
N SER A 157 18.26 0.61 9.96
CA SER A 157 19.46 -0.19 9.74
C SER A 157 20.65 0.34 10.53
N ASP A 158 20.81 1.66 10.60
CA ASP A 158 21.82 2.33 11.42
C ASP A 158 21.60 2.04 12.92
N ALA A 159 20.34 2.09 13.38
CA ALA A 159 19.97 1.73 14.75
C ALA A 159 20.30 0.26 15.09
N LEU A 160 20.03 -0.66 14.15
CA LEU A 160 20.37 -2.07 14.31
C LEU A 160 21.89 -2.28 14.39
N ALA A 161 22.64 -1.63 13.50
CA ALA A 161 24.08 -1.78 13.40
C ALA A 161 24.85 -1.17 14.59
N SER A 162 24.31 -0.11 15.22
CA SER A 162 24.93 0.52 16.39
C SER A 162 24.92 -0.39 17.63
N GLY A 163 23.92 -1.28 17.73
CA GLY A 163 23.70 -2.13 18.90
C GLY A 163 23.17 -1.39 20.13
N TYR A 164 22.91 -0.09 20.04
CA TYR A 164 22.33 0.70 21.13
C TYR A 164 20.86 0.37 21.37
N ARG A 165 20.37 0.60 22.59
CA ARG A 165 18.97 0.37 23.01
C ARG A 165 18.52 1.45 23.99
N GLY A 166 17.20 1.58 24.17
CA GLY A 166 16.60 2.54 25.08
C GLY A 166 17.03 3.99 24.82
N GLU A 167 17.23 4.77 25.88
CA GLU A 167 17.58 6.20 25.81
C GLU A 167 18.86 6.46 24.99
N ILE A 168 19.87 5.60 25.11
CA ILE A 168 21.14 5.72 24.36
C ILE A 168 20.89 5.65 22.85
N LEU A 169 19.98 4.78 22.41
CA LEU A 169 19.61 4.71 21.01
C LEU A 169 18.85 5.96 20.55
N GLY A 170 17.94 6.46 21.39
CA GLY A 170 17.21 7.69 21.13
C GLY A 170 18.15 8.87 20.90
N GLU A 171 19.10 9.11 21.82
CA GLU A 171 20.11 10.16 21.70
C GLU A 171 20.96 10.01 20.43
N TYR A 172 21.45 8.79 20.16
CA TYR A 172 22.23 8.48 18.96
C TYR A 172 21.49 8.82 17.66
N LEU A 173 20.19 8.51 17.59
CA LEU A 173 19.38 8.80 16.39
C LEU A 173 19.10 10.30 16.25
N LEU A 174 18.82 11.00 17.34
CA LEU A 174 18.63 12.46 17.35
C LEU A 174 19.87 13.21 16.87
N GLU A 175 21.07 12.79 17.29
CA GLU A 175 22.35 13.37 16.85
C GLU A 175 22.58 13.21 15.34
N ARG A 176 21.98 12.18 14.72
CA ARG A 176 22.01 11.94 13.26
C ARG A 176 20.90 12.69 12.51
N GLY A 177 20.10 13.51 13.20
CA GLY A 177 19.02 14.30 12.62
C GLY A 177 17.73 13.50 12.38
N ILE A 178 17.60 12.32 12.97
CA ILE A 178 16.34 11.57 12.96
C ILE A 178 15.33 12.28 13.86
N SER A 179 14.07 12.35 13.43
CA SER A 179 13.02 13.01 14.22
C SER A 179 12.77 12.28 15.53
N GLU A 180 12.38 13.03 16.57
CA GLU A 180 12.06 12.49 17.90
C GLU A 180 11.01 11.37 17.83
N GLU A 181 9.94 11.57 17.05
CA GLU A 181 8.88 10.56 16.85
C GLU A 181 9.41 9.26 16.23
N LEU A 182 10.32 9.36 15.25
CA LEU A 182 10.89 8.20 14.59
C LEU A 182 11.95 7.52 15.45
N ALA A 183 12.78 8.28 16.18
CA ALA A 183 13.77 7.73 17.11
C ALA A 183 13.10 6.95 18.26
N GLU A 184 12.02 7.51 18.82
CA GLU A 184 11.17 6.83 19.81
C GLU A 184 10.59 5.53 19.22
N GLY A 185 9.96 5.62 18.05
CA GLY A 185 9.34 4.47 17.40
C GLY A 185 10.34 3.37 17.02
N ILE A 186 11.52 3.72 16.50
CA ILE A 186 12.58 2.74 16.21
C ILE A 186 13.02 2.03 17.50
N SER A 187 13.19 2.78 18.60
CA SER A 187 13.58 2.21 19.89
C SER A 187 12.57 1.18 20.37
N ILE A 188 11.27 1.52 20.33
CA ILE A 188 10.17 0.62 20.71
C ILE A 188 10.11 -0.61 19.78
N ALA A 189 10.22 -0.39 18.47
CA ALA A 189 10.16 -1.48 17.49
C ALA A 189 11.29 -2.51 17.69
N LEU A 190 12.51 -2.04 17.99
CA LEU A 190 13.66 -2.91 18.24
C LEU A 190 13.60 -3.69 19.56
N GLU A 191 12.81 -3.22 20.52
CA GLU A 191 12.54 -3.95 21.77
C GLU A 191 11.49 -5.04 21.58
N ARG A 192 10.51 -4.81 20.70
CA ARG A 192 9.41 -5.75 20.40
C ARG A 192 9.82 -6.88 19.46
N GLU A 193 10.62 -6.57 18.44
CA GLU A 193 10.89 -7.49 17.33
C GLU A 193 12.07 -8.43 17.57
N ARG A 194 11.87 -9.73 17.32
CA ARG A 194 12.93 -10.74 17.47
C ARG A 194 13.86 -10.83 16.26
N ALA A 195 13.33 -10.56 15.05
CA ALA A 195 14.08 -10.66 13.79
C ALA A 195 13.84 -9.43 12.89
N PRO A 196 14.11 -8.21 13.38
CA PRO A 196 13.81 -6.96 12.68
C PRO A 196 14.47 -6.85 11.29
N GLN A 197 15.65 -7.47 11.09
CA GLN A 197 16.34 -7.42 9.80
C GLN A 197 15.61 -8.12 8.65
N GLU A 198 14.86 -9.20 8.92
CA GLU A 198 14.22 -9.99 7.86
C GLU A 198 13.06 -9.21 7.24
N PHE A 199 12.27 -8.54 8.08
CA PHE A 199 11.20 -7.68 7.61
C PHE A 199 11.73 -6.53 6.74
N ALA A 200 12.77 -5.82 7.22
CA ALA A 200 13.39 -4.73 6.48
C ALA A 200 13.91 -5.17 5.10
N LYS A 201 14.55 -6.34 5.04
CA LYS A 201 15.02 -6.94 3.79
C LYS A 201 13.88 -7.26 2.82
N GLN A 202 12.82 -7.90 3.33
CA GLN A 202 11.65 -8.25 2.52
C GLN A 202 10.88 -7.03 2.01
N LEU A 203 10.75 -5.99 2.84
CA LEU A 203 10.10 -4.74 2.44
C LEU A 203 10.94 -4.02 1.38
N LYS A 204 12.26 -3.91 1.56
CA LYS A 204 13.17 -3.34 0.54
C LYS A 204 13.10 -4.07 -0.79
N ALA A 205 12.98 -5.40 -0.77
CA ALA A 205 12.81 -6.19 -1.98
C ALA A 205 11.46 -5.89 -2.68
N SER A 206 10.35 -5.86 -1.93
CA SER A 206 9.03 -5.53 -2.46
C SER A 206 8.96 -4.12 -3.05
N ILE A 207 9.54 -3.12 -2.38
CA ILE A 207 9.58 -1.74 -2.89
C ILE A 207 10.40 -1.65 -4.18
N ARG A 208 11.57 -2.30 -4.22
CA ARG A 208 12.40 -2.33 -5.44
C ARG A 208 11.64 -2.92 -6.62
N GLU A 209 10.93 -4.03 -6.40
CA GLU A 209 10.14 -4.66 -7.46
C GLU A 209 8.99 -3.76 -7.91
N GLY A 210 8.30 -3.12 -6.96
CA GLY A 210 7.25 -2.15 -7.26
C GLY A 210 7.73 -0.89 -7.99
N LEU A 211 8.97 -0.44 -7.76
CA LEU A 211 9.54 0.68 -8.51
C LEU A 211 9.99 0.28 -9.91
N LYS A 212 10.47 -0.95 -10.09
CA LYS A 212 10.83 -1.45 -11.42
C LYS A 212 9.63 -1.51 -12.35
N SER A 213 8.44 -1.85 -11.83
CA SER A 213 7.23 -1.87 -12.65
C SER A 213 6.78 -0.48 -13.10
N LEU A 214 7.20 0.59 -12.41
CA LEU A 214 6.98 1.98 -12.85
C LEU A 214 7.99 2.42 -13.93
N ASN A 215 9.24 1.93 -13.84
CA ASN A 215 10.36 2.35 -14.68
C ASN A 215 10.50 1.55 -15.99
N LEU A 216 9.43 0.95 -16.51
CA LEU A 216 9.48 0.21 -17.78
C LEU A 216 9.60 1.11 -19.04
N GLU A 217 10.05 2.36 -18.84
CA GLU A 217 10.58 3.28 -19.86
C GLU A 217 12.11 3.50 -19.75
N SER A 218 12.88 2.64 -19.06
CA SER A 218 14.34 2.76 -19.07
C SER A 218 14.99 1.86 -20.13
N GLU A 219 15.09 2.43 -21.33
CA GLU A 219 16.22 2.37 -22.28
C GLU A 219 16.84 0.98 -22.55
N ASP A 220 16.22 0.20 -23.43
CA ASP A 220 16.89 -0.53 -24.53
C ASP A 220 15.81 -1.25 -25.40
N ASN A 221 15.69 -0.85 -26.69
CA ASN A 221 14.72 -1.28 -27.74
C ASN A 221 13.31 -0.62 -27.77
N GLU A 222 13.24 0.71 -27.68
CA GLU A 222 12.00 1.51 -27.59
C GLU A 222 11.03 1.39 -28.79
N GLU A 223 11.43 1.57 -30.06
CA GLU A 223 10.41 1.74 -31.12
C GLU A 223 9.63 0.46 -31.48
N ALA A 224 10.29 -0.69 -31.58
CA ALA A 224 9.60 -1.94 -31.96
C ALA A 224 8.78 -2.57 -30.81
N LYS A 225 9.21 -2.38 -29.55
CA LYS A 225 8.47 -2.86 -28.38
C LYS A 225 7.32 -1.92 -28.00
N ALA A 226 7.43 -0.61 -28.24
CA ALA A 226 6.35 0.34 -27.97
C ALA A 226 5.12 0.08 -28.86
N ASP A 227 5.32 -0.11 -30.17
CA ASP A 227 4.21 -0.42 -31.09
C ASP A 227 3.51 -1.74 -30.73
N GLN A 228 4.27 -2.75 -30.33
CA GLN A 228 3.72 -4.04 -29.92
C GLN A 228 3.05 -3.98 -28.54
N LYS A 229 3.58 -3.18 -27.60
CA LYS A 229 2.93 -2.90 -26.31
C LYS A 229 1.60 -2.19 -26.49
N GLU A 230 1.57 -1.14 -27.31
CA GLU A 230 0.35 -0.38 -27.62
C GLU A 230 -0.68 -1.31 -28.26
N PHE A 231 -0.26 -2.17 -29.19
CA PHE A 231 -1.16 -3.15 -29.79
C PHE A 231 -1.71 -4.17 -28.77
N VAL A 232 -0.87 -4.68 -27.85
CA VAL A 232 -1.32 -5.58 -26.77
C VAL A 232 -2.33 -4.88 -25.86
N LEU A 233 -2.12 -3.59 -25.56
CA LEU A 233 -3.03 -2.75 -24.79
C LEU A 233 -4.35 -2.49 -25.51
N GLU A 234 -4.31 -2.11 -26.79
CA GLU A 234 -5.50 -1.93 -27.62
C GLU A 234 -6.29 -3.23 -27.70
N LEU A 235 -5.63 -4.37 -27.93
CA LEU A 235 -6.27 -5.68 -27.96
C LEU A 235 -6.92 -6.02 -26.62
N LEU A 236 -6.24 -5.73 -25.50
CA LEU A 236 -6.79 -5.87 -24.15
C LEU A 236 -8.02 -4.98 -23.94
N ARG A 237 -8.05 -3.76 -24.49
CA ARG A 237 -9.22 -2.86 -24.42
C ARG A 237 -10.37 -3.34 -25.30
N GLU A 238 -10.07 -3.81 -26.51
CA GLU A 238 -11.06 -4.35 -27.45
C GLU A 238 -11.74 -5.59 -26.91
N MET A 239 -10.97 -6.51 -26.33
CA MET A 239 -11.49 -7.76 -25.81
C MET A 239 -11.96 -7.65 -24.34
N GLY A 240 -11.40 -6.71 -23.58
CA GLY A 240 -11.64 -6.48 -22.17
C GLY A 240 -12.94 -5.74 -21.91
N GLY A 241 -14.06 -6.47 -21.98
CA GLY A 241 -15.35 -5.97 -21.50
C GLY A 241 -15.38 -5.81 -19.96
N GLY A 242 -16.54 -5.39 -19.43
CA GLY A 242 -16.72 -5.17 -17.98
C GLY A 242 -16.52 -6.38 -17.07
N LYS A 243 -16.33 -7.59 -17.62
CA LYS A 243 -16.08 -8.83 -16.86
C LYS A 243 -14.61 -9.29 -16.87
N GLY A 244 -13.73 -8.61 -17.60
CA GLY A 244 -12.38 -9.09 -17.89
C GLY A 244 -12.35 -10.15 -18.99
N ILE A 245 -11.15 -10.62 -19.33
CA ILE A 245 -10.87 -11.62 -20.35
C ILE A 245 -10.09 -12.80 -19.76
N ASP A 246 -10.35 -14.01 -20.26
CA ASP A 246 -9.55 -15.19 -19.97
C ASP A 246 -8.12 -15.03 -20.52
N TYR A 247 -7.12 -15.18 -19.65
CA TYR A 247 -5.71 -14.98 -19.98
C TYR A 247 -5.25 -15.87 -21.14
N SER A 248 -5.65 -17.14 -21.15
CA SER A 248 -5.27 -18.06 -22.23
C SER A 248 -5.89 -17.65 -23.55
N ALA A 249 -7.17 -17.27 -23.54
CA ALA A 249 -7.86 -16.78 -24.74
C ALA A 249 -7.26 -15.45 -25.25
N PHE A 250 -6.79 -14.59 -24.34
CA PHE A 250 -6.10 -13.36 -24.71
C PHE A 250 -4.75 -13.63 -25.38
N VAL A 251 -3.93 -14.51 -24.79
CA VAL A 251 -2.64 -14.92 -25.36
C VAL A 251 -2.84 -15.53 -26.75
N ASP A 252 -3.78 -16.47 -26.90
CA ASP A 252 -4.10 -17.09 -28.20
C ASP A 252 -4.51 -16.05 -29.25
N ALA A 253 -5.30 -15.05 -28.86
CA ALA A 253 -5.77 -13.98 -29.72
C ALA A 253 -4.65 -13.01 -30.15
N ALA A 254 -3.67 -12.77 -29.28
CA ALA A 254 -2.50 -11.94 -29.55
C ALA A 254 -1.48 -12.68 -30.44
N VAL A 255 -1.23 -13.97 -30.17
CA VAL A 255 -0.36 -14.82 -30.99
C VAL A 255 -0.94 -15.02 -32.38
N SER A 256 -2.26 -15.20 -32.50
CA SER A 256 -2.96 -15.26 -33.81
C SER A 256 -2.82 -13.98 -34.64
N ARG A 257 -2.50 -12.85 -34.00
CA ARG A 257 -2.22 -11.56 -34.63
C ARG A 257 -0.73 -11.30 -34.88
N GLY A 258 0.12 -12.30 -34.63
CA GLY A 258 1.55 -12.28 -34.94
C GLY A 258 2.44 -11.74 -33.83
N ILE A 259 1.92 -11.55 -32.61
CA ILE A 259 2.72 -11.14 -31.46
C ILE A 259 3.36 -12.38 -30.82
N PRO A 260 4.67 -12.39 -30.55
CA PRO A 260 5.30 -13.48 -29.80
C PRO A 260 4.67 -13.64 -28.41
N GLU A 261 4.34 -14.87 -28.03
CA GLU A 261 3.76 -15.19 -26.72
C GLU A 261 4.56 -14.59 -25.57
N GLU A 262 5.89 -14.75 -25.59
CA GLU A 262 6.82 -14.21 -24.59
C GLU A 262 6.65 -12.70 -24.38
N LEU A 263 6.39 -11.95 -25.46
CA LEU A 263 6.15 -10.52 -25.37
C LEU A 263 4.78 -10.22 -24.77
N VAL A 264 3.73 -10.97 -25.13
CA VAL A 264 2.40 -10.83 -24.52
C VAL A 264 2.48 -11.06 -23.02
N GLU A 265 3.20 -12.11 -22.58
CA GLU A 265 3.40 -12.39 -21.17
C GLU A 265 4.21 -11.28 -20.47
N GLU A 266 5.26 -10.76 -21.11
CA GLU A 266 6.07 -9.65 -20.60
C GLU A 266 5.20 -8.41 -20.36
N VAL A 267 4.36 -8.06 -21.34
CA VAL A 267 3.46 -6.89 -21.27
C VAL A 267 2.39 -7.11 -20.21
N VAL A 268 1.68 -8.24 -20.20
CA VAL A 268 0.63 -8.49 -19.18
C VAL A 268 1.23 -8.49 -17.78
N ARG A 269 2.41 -9.11 -17.58
CA ARG A 269 3.12 -9.09 -16.30
C ARG A 269 3.48 -7.66 -15.89
N SER A 270 3.94 -6.84 -16.82
CA SER A 270 4.20 -5.42 -16.61
C SER A 270 2.94 -4.70 -16.16
N LEU A 271 1.82 -4.87 -16.86
CA LEU A 271 0.55 -4.20 -16.52
C LEU A 271 0.03 -4.63 -15.15
N LEU A 272 0.16 -5.91 -14.79
CA LEU A 272 -0.20 -6.43 -13.46
C LEU A 272 0.70 -5.84 -12.37
N ALA A 273 2.01 -5.87 -12.56
CA ALA A 273 2.97 -5.32 -11.59
C ALA A 273 2.86 -3.80 -11.46
N GLY A 274 2.51 -3.15 -12.57
CA GLY A 274 2.21 -1.75 -12.68
C GLY A 274 0.78 -1.42 -12.28
N GLY A 275 -0.07 -2.36 -11.84
CA GLY A 275 -1.45 -2.07 -11.43
C GLY A 275 -2.37 -1.49 -12.50
N GLN A 276 -1.94 -1.43 -13.76
CA GLN A 276 -2.77 -1.07 -14.93
C GLN A 276 -3.66 -2.24 -15.36
N CYS A 277 -3.35 -3.45 -14.89
CA CYS A 277 -4.18 -4.63 -15.00
C CYS A 277 -4.33 -5.27 -13.62
N TYR A 278 -5.45 -5.95 -13.39
CA TYR A 278 -5.66 -6.76 -12.19
C TYR A 278 -6.34 -8.09 -12.55
N GLU A 279 -6.15 -9.08 -11.69
CA GLU A 279 -6.70 -10.44 -11.86
C GLU A 279 -7.84 -10.68 -10.85
N PRO A 280 -9.10 -10.35 -11.19
CA PRO A 280 -10.24 -10.56 -10.29
C PRO A 280 -10.48 -12.02 -9.89
N LYS A 281 -10.09 -12.96 -10.77
CA LYS A 281 -10.17 -14.40 -10.56
C LYS A 281 -9.01 -15.05 -11.28
N ILE A 282 -8.51 -16.16 -10.74
CA ILE A 282 -7.43 -16.93 -11.37
C ILE A 282 -7.76 -17.18 -12.85
N GLY A 283 -6.88 -16.72 -13.72
CA GLY A 283 -6.99 -16.83 -15.18
C GLY A 283 -7.83 -15.75 -15.86
N ILE A 284 -8.39 -14.78 -15.13
CA ILE A 284 -9.17 -13.66 -15.71
C ILE A 284 -8.44 -12.35 -15.45
N ILE A 285 -8.02 -11.66 -16.52
CA ILE A 285 -7.35 -10.35 -16.43
C ILE A 285 -8.27 -9.21 -16.87
N ARG A 286 -8.10 -8.02 -16.29
CA ARG A 286 -8.89 -6.84 -16.64
C ARG A 286 -8.07 -5.57 -16.48
N LEU A 287 -8.20 -4.64 -17.43
CA LEU A 287 -7.55 -3.33 -17.37
C LEU A 287 -8.20 -2.44 -16.30
N VAL A 288 -7.35 -1.62 -15.67
CA VAL A 288 -7.76 -0.53 -14.79
C VAL A 288 -8.00 0.70 -15.65
N GLY A 289 -9.23 1.21 -15.59
CA GLY A 289 -9.70 2.35 -16.39
C GLY A 289 -9.71 3.66 -15.61
#